data_AF-A0A418GCF7-F1
#
_entry.id   AF-A0A418GCF7-F1
#
_cell.length_a   1.000
_cell.length_b   1.000
_cell.length_c   1.000
_cell.angle_alpha   90.00
_cell.angle_beta   90.00
_cell.angle_gamma   90.00
#
_symmetry.space_group_name_H-M   'P 1'
#
loop_
_entity.id
_entity.type
_entity.pdbx_description
1 polymer ?
#
loop_
_entity_poly.entity_id
_entity_poly.type
_entity_poly.pdbx_seq_one_letter_code
_entity_poly.pdbx_strand_id
1 'polypeptide(L)'
;MKNWKTLLLGIAMIANTSFAAPQVVDKVAAVVNNGVVLESDVDGLMQSVKLNAAQARQQLPDDATLRHQIMERLIMDQIILQMGQKMGVKISDEQLDQAIANIAKQNNMTLDQMRSRLAYDGLNYNTYRNQIRKEMIISEVRNNE
;
A
#
# COMPACT_ATOMS: atom_id res chain seq x y z
N MET A 1 40.46 38.90 48.77
CA MET A 1 39.10 38.96 49.37
C MET A 1 38.10 39.29 48.28
N LYS A 2 36.86 38.78 48.39
CA LYS A 2 35.63 39.23 47.70
C LYS A 2 35.10 38.39 46.51
N ASN A 3 34.70 37.16 46.83
CA ASN A 3 33.35 36.57 46.66
C ASN A 3 32.59 36.80 45.33
N TRP A 4 32.70 35.86 44.36
CA TRP A 4 31.82 35.78 43.17
C TRP A 4 30.77 34.66 43.26
N LYS A 5 30.95 33.69 44.16
CA LYS A 5 30.03 32.54 44.26
C LYS A 5 28.65 33.07 44.69
N THR A 6 27.63 32.66 43.94
CA THR A 6 26.17 32.83 44.15
C THR A 6 25.54 34.17 43.76
N LEU A 7 25.03 34.26 42.52
CA LEU A 7 23.64 34.69 42.27
C LEU A 7 23.23 34.32 40.83
N LEU A 8 21.92 34.11 40.63
CA LEU A 8 21.21 33.80 39.37
C LEU A 8 20.97 32.31 39.07
N LEU A 9 20.35 31.68 40.07
CA LEU A 9 19.25 30.72 39.86
C LEU A 9 18.10 31.48 39.15
N GLY A 10 17.91 31.29 37.85
CA GLY A 10 16.94 32.05 37.06
C GLY A 10 16.45 31.29 35.83
N ILE A 11 15.44 30.44 36.06
CA ILE A 11 14.34 30.04 35.17
C ILE A 11 14.60 30.18 33.66
N ALA A 12 14.83 29.04 33.00
CA ALA A 12 14.50 28.85 31.60
C ALA A 12 13.83 27.48 31.41
N MET A 13 12.62 27.33 31.96
CA MET A 13 11.69 26.31 31.45
C MET A 13 11.21 26.78 30.08
N ILE A 14 11.94 26.40 29.04
CA ILE A 14 11.44 26.45 27.68
C ILE A 14 10.40 25.34 27.58
N ALA A 15 9.13 25.70 27.77
CA ALA A 15 8.01 24.82 27.48
C ALA A 15 8.03 24.56 25.96
N ASN A 16 8.56 23.41 25.55
CA ASN A 16 8.44 22.91 24.19
C ASN A 16 6.97 22.57 23.95
N THR A 17 6.17 23.53 23.50
CA THR A 17 4.84 23.27 22.96
C THR A 17 5.03 22.56 21.62
N SER A 18 5.06 21.23 21.66
CA SER A 18 5.04 20.39 20.47
C SER A 18 3.68 20.53 19.81
N PHE A 19 3.57 21.41 18.82
CA PHE A 19 2.43 21.43 17.90
C PHE A 19 2.62 20.28 16.90
N ALA A 20 2.07 19.11 17.23
CA ALA A 20 1.91 18.06 16.24
C ALA A 20 0.86 18.52 15.23
N ALA A 21 1.28 18.78 13.99
CA ALA A 21 0.36 19.09 12.91
C ALA A 21 -0.62 17.90 12.75
N PRO A 22 -1.94 18.15 12.57
CA PRO A 22 -2.91 17.08 12.36
C PRO A 22 -2.48 16.22 11.18
N GLN A 23 -2.15 14.95 11.45
CA GLN A 23 -1.82 13.99 10.41
C GLN A 23 -3.10 13.64 9.67
N VAL A 24 -3.13 13.89 8.36
CA VAL A 24 -4.26 13.49 7.52
C VAL A 24 -4.35 11.97 7.57
N VAL A 25 -5.40 11.47 8.21
CA VAL A 25 -5.76 10.06 8.17
C VAL A 25 -6.30 9.77 6.77
N ASP A 26 -5.86 8.66 6.19
CA ASP A 26 -6.31 8.22 4.87
C ASP A 26 -7.85 8.13 4.81
N LYS A 27 -8.41 8.59 3.69
CA LYS A 27 -9.86 8.77 3.55
C LYS A 27 -10.49 7.50 2.99
N VAL A 28 -11.76 7.29 3.32
CA VAL A 28 -12.58 6.22 2.74
C VAL A 28 -13.16 6.71 1.41
N ALA A 29 -12.82 6.02 0.32
CA ALA A 29 -13.38 6.27 -1.00
C ALA A 29 -14.74 5.57 -1.19
N ALA A 30 -14.88 4.35 -0.65
CA ALA A 30 -16.14 3.59 -0.67
C ALA A 30 -16.25 2.62 0.51
N VAL A 31 -17.48 2.32 0.93
CA VAL A 31 -17.78 1.29 1.93
C VAL A 31 -18.37 0.08 1.22
N VAL A 32 -17.82 -1.11 1.48
CA VAL A 32 -18.17 -2.36 0.79
C VAL A 32 -18.42 -3.46 1.82
N ASN A 33 -19.69 -3.75 2.09
CA ASN A 33 -20.13 -4.68 3.15
C ASN A 33 -19.48 -4.34 4.50
N ASN A 34 -18.57 -5.20 4.97
CA ASN A 34 -17.86 -5.07 6.24
C ASN A 34 -16.45 -4.47 6.09
N GLY A 35 -16.09 -4.00 4.89
CA GLY A 35 -14.79 -3.40 4.59
C GLY A 35 -14.91 -2.03 3.92
N VAL A 36 -13.76 -1.42 3.65
CA VAL A 36 -13.64 -0.11 3.00
C VAL A 36 -12.60 -0.16 1.89
N VAL A 37 -12.81 0.64 0.86
CA VAL A 37 -11.78 0.98 -0.14
C VAL A 37 -11.25 2.36 0.23
N LEU A 38 -9.93 2.49 0.36
CA LEU A 38 -9.28 3.74 0.76
C LEU A 38 -8.96 4.61 -0.45
N GLU A 39 -8.84 5.92 -0.25
CA GLU A 39 -8.37 6.84 -1.30
C GLU A 39 -6.96 6.48 -1.77
N SER A 40 -6.07 6.05 -0.87
CA SER A 40 -4.74 5.59 -1.26
C SER A 40 -4.77 4.39 -2.20
N ASP A 41 -5.76 3.50 -2.07
CA ASP A 41 -5.90 2.33 -2.96
C ASP A 41 -6.27 2.77 -4.37
N VAL A 42 -7.20 3.73 -4.48
CA VAL A 42 -7.63 4.32 -5.75
C VAL A 42 -6.48 5.03 -6.44
N ASP A 43 -5.78 5.89 -5.70
CA ASP A 43 -4.67 6.69 -6.24
C ASP A 43 -3.48 5.79 -6.61
N GLY A 44 -3.20 4.77 -5.81
CA GLY A 44 -2.16 3.77 -6.10
C GLY A 44 -2.44 2.99 -7.38
N LEU A 45 -3.68 2.50 -7.55
CA LEU A 45 -4.06 1.78 -8.77
C LEU A 45 -4.11 2.72 -9.99
N MET A 46 -4.58 3.95 -9.81
CA MET A 46 -4.58 4.98 -10.86
C MET A 46 -3.16 5.25 -11.37
N GLN A 47 -2.21 5.44 -10.45
CA GLN A 47 -0.81 5.65 -10.81
C GLN A 47 -0.23 4.45 -11.55
N SER A 48 -0.50 3.22 -11.08
CA SER A 48 -0.06 1.99 -11.74
C SER A 48 -0.61 1.87 -13.17
N VAL A 49 -1.91 2.13 -13.38
CA VAL A 49 -2.53 2.09 -14.70
C VAL A 49 -1.93 3.14 -15.64
N LYS A 50 -1.73 4.38 -15.16
CA LYS A 50 -1.11 5.46 -15.94
C LYS A 50 0.33 5.13 -16.36
N LEU A 51 1.13 4.59 -15.46
CA LEU A 51 2.50 4.17 -15.75
C LEU A 51 2.54 3.05 -16.82
N ASN A 52 1.72 2.02 -16.66
CA ASN A 52 1.65 0.92 -17.62
C ASN A 52 1.15 1.38 -18.99
N ALA A 53 0.15 2.25 -19.04
CA ALA A 53 -0.36 2.79 -20.29
C ALA A 53 0.68 3.65 -21.03
N ALA A 54 1.44 4.48 -20.29
CA ALA A 54 2.53 5.26 -20.86
C ALA A 54 3.62 4.37 -21.48
N GLN A 55 3.99 3.27 -20.81
CA GLN A 55 4.95 2.29 -21.33
C GLN A 55 4.42 1.56 -22.57
N ALA A 56 3.13 1.22 -22.57
CA ALA A 56 2.46 0.54 -23.69
C ALA A 56 2.07 1.48 -24.85
N ARG A 57 2.22 2.81 -24.69
CA ARG A 57 1.69 3.84 -25.60
C ARG A 57 0.18 3.70 -25.84
N GLN A 58 -0.55 3.28 -24.81
CA GLN A 58 -1.99 3.10 -24.83
C GLN A 58 -2.69 4.41 -24.42
N GLN A 59 -3.72 4.79 -25.17
CA GLN A 59 -4.57 5.92 -24.79
C GLN A 59 -5.50 5.50 -23.64
N LEU A 60 -5.59 6.36 -22.63
CA LEU A 60 -6.49 6.22 -21.49
C LEU A 60 -7.70 7.15 -21.66
N PRO A 61 -8.87 6.79 -21.09
CA PRO A 61 -9.99 7.72 -20.99
C PRO A 61 -9.62 8.90 -20.07
N ASP A 62 -10.54 9.86 -19.94
CA ASP A 62 -10.36 10.96 -18.99
C ASP A 62 -10.26 10.44 -17.55
N ASP A 63 -9.63 11.24 -16.68
CA ASP A 63 -9.33 10.86 -15.30
C ASP A 63 -10.60 10.54 -14.47
N ALA A 64 -11.73 11.18 -14.75
CA ALA A 64 -12.97 10.90 -14.02
C ALA A 64 -13.55 9.54 -14.40
N THR A 65 -13.60 9.23 -15.69
CA THR A 65 -14.00 7.90 -16.20
C THR A 65 -13.04 6.82 -15.70
N LEU A 66 -11.74 7.05 -15.77
CA LEU A 66 -10.73 6.10 -15.31
C LEU A 66 -10.86 5.83 -13.81
N ARG A 67 -11.06 6.89 -13.01
CA ARG A 67 -11.27 6.76 -11.56
C ARG A 67 -12.52 5.96 -11.25
N HIS A 68 -13.61 6.17 -11.97
CA HIS A 68 -14.82 5.37 -11.80
C HIS A 68 -14.56 3.88 -12.09
N GLN A 69 -13.88 3.54 -13.19
CA GLN A 69 -13.52 2.16 -13.52
C GLN A 69 -12.62 1.50 -12.47
N ILE A 70 -11.66 2.26 -11.93
CA ILE A 70 -10.79 1.81 -10.85
C ILE A 70 -11.58 1.56 -9.57
N MET A 71 -12.53 2.45 -9.25
CA MET A 71 -13.39 2.29 -8.08
C MET A 71 -14.23 1.01 -8.17
N GLU A 72 -14.90 0.78 -9.30
CA GLU A 72 -15.67 -0.44 -9.54
C GLU A 72 -14.81 -1.70 -9.41
N ARG A 73 -13.59 -1.67 -9.96
CA ARG A 73 -12.64 -2.77 -9.83
C ARG A 73 -12.27 -3.03 -8.36
N LEU A 74 -11.90 -1.99 -7.61
CA LEU A 74 -11.51 -2.13 -6.20
C LEU A 74 -12.68 -2.60 -5.33
N ILE A 75 -13.90 -2.16 -5.62
CA ILE A 75 -15.12 -2.64 -4.95
C ILE A 75 -15.29 -4.14 -5.21
N MET A 76 -15.17 -4.57 -6.47
CA MET A 76 -15.28 -5.98 -6.83
C MET A 76 -14.19 -6.82 -6.15
N ASP A 77 -12.94 -6.38 -6.20
CA ASP A 77 -11.81 -7.05 -5.56
C ASP A 77 -12.05 -7.18 -4.04
N GLN A 78 -12.59 -6.13 -3.41
CA GLN A 78 -12.94 -6.13 -1.99
C GLN A 78 -14.10 -7.09 -1.65
N ILE A 79 -15.07 -7.29 -2.56
CA ILE A 79 -16.13 -8.29 -2.41
C ILE A 79 -15.54 -9.70 -2.47
N ILE A 80 -14.69 -9.97 -3.47
CA ILE A 80 -14.08 -11.30 -3.67
C ILE A 80 -13.15 -11.64 -2.50
N LEU A 81 -12.36 -10.68 -2.00
CA LEU A 81 -11.51 -10.89 -0.83
C LEU A 81 -12.33 -11.28 0.41
N GLN A 82 -13.47 -10.62 0.64
CA GLN A 82 -14.37 -10.98 1.74
C GLN A 82 -14.97 -12.37 1.57
N MET A 83 -15.30 -12.75 0.33
CA MET A 83 -15.75 -14.11 0.03
C MET A 83 -14.66 -15.15 0.35
N GLY A 84 -13.43 -14.91 -0.09
CA GLY A 84 -12.29 -15.78 0.22
C GLY A 84 -12.05 -15.94 1.72
N GLN A 85 -12.16 -14.85 2.48
CA GLN A 85 -12.10 -14.89 3.94
C GLN A 85 -13.24 -15.74 4.54
N LYS A 86 -14.48 -15.57 4.05
CA LYS A 86 -15.64 -16.34 4.50
C LYS A 86 -15.52 -17.84 4.19
N MET A 87 -14.90 -18.18 3.06
CA MET A 87 -14.60 -19.56 2.66
C MET A 87 -13.39 -20.15 3.39
N GLY A 88 -12.64 -19.35 4.15
CA GLY A 88 -11.44 -19.79 4.86
C GLY A 88 -10.23 -19.98 3.95
N VAL A 89 -10.21 -19.36 2.76
CA VAL A 89 -9.07 -19.38 1.83
C VAL A 89 -7.88 -18.71 2.50
N LYS A 90 -6.77 -19.44 2.61
CA LYS A 90 -5.51 -18.98 3.18
C LYS A 90 -4.37 -19.34 2.25
N ILE A 91 -3.49 -18.38 2.02
CA ILE A 91 -2.25 -18.58 1.26
C ILE A 91 -1.13 -18.74 2.27
N SER A 92 -0.44 -19.89 2.23
CA SER A 92 0.73 -20.12 3.07
C SER A 92 1.89 -19.23 2.63
N ASP A 93 2.82 -18.95 3.55
CA ASP A 93 4.00 -18.16 3.20
C ASP A 93 4.89 -18.85 2.16
N GLU A 94 4.91 -20.19 2.15
CA GLU A 94 5.60 -20.99 1.14
C GLU A 94 4.99 -20.81 -0.26
N GLN A 95 3.66 -20.85 -0.36
CA GLN A 95 2.95 -20.58 -1.62
C GLN A 95 3.22 -19.16 -2.12
N LEU A 96 3.20 -18.19 -1.19
CA LEU A 96 3.47 -16.80 -1.49
C LEU A 96 4.91 -16.59 -2.00
N ASP A 97 5.89 -17.16 -1.31
CA ASP A 97 7.29 -17.03 -1.69
C ASP A 97 7.56 -17.71 -3.05
N GLN A 98 6.93 -18.85 -3.33
CA GLN A 98 6.99 -19.50 -4.63
C GLN A 98 6.37 -18.65 -5.74
N ALA A 99 5.21 -18.03 -5.49
CA ALA A 99 4.56 -17.13 -6.46
C ALA A 99 5.45 -15.91 -6.75
N ILE A 100 6.02 -15.30 -5.72
CA ILE A 100 6.95 -14.17 -5.83
C ILE A 100 8.22 -14.58 -6.60
N ALA A 101 8.78 -15.76 -6.33
CA ALA A 101 9.93 -16.28 -7.07
C ALA A 101 9.60 -16.50 -8.55
N ASN A 102 8.40 -16.98 -8.86
CA ASN A 102 7.93 -17.12 -10.24
C ASN A 102 7.80 -15.77 -10.95
N ILE A 103 7.28 -14.74 -10.27
CA ILE A 103 7.19 -13.37 -10.81
C ILE A 103 8.59 -12.80 -11.07
N ALA A 104 9.53 -12.99 -10.14
CA ALA A 104 10.92 -12.58 -10.34
C ALA A 104 11.53 -13.25 -11.58
N LYS A 105 11.33 -14.57 -11.72
CA LYS A 105 11.79 -15.35 -12.87
C LYS A 105 11.16 -14.87 -14.19
N GLN A 106 9.88 -14.54 -14.21
CA GLN A 106 9.19 -13.97 -15.39
C GLN A 106 9.78 -12.63 -15.81
N ASN A 107 10.25 -11.83 -14.85
CA ASN A 107 10.95 -10.58 -15.08
C ASN A 107 12.47 -10.73 -15.26
N ASN A 108 12.96 -11.96 -15.50
CA ASN A 108 14.38 -12.29 -15.70
C ASN A 108 15.29 -11.80 -14.55
N MET A 109 14.79 -11.82 -13.32
CA MET A 109 15.54 -11.38 -12.14
C MET A 109 15.49 -12.42 -11.01
N THR A 110 16.50 -12.38 -10.15
CA THR A 110 16.52 -13.14 -8.89
C THR A 110 15.66 -12.46 -7.83
N LEU A 111 15.33 -13.18 -6.75
CA LEU A 111 14.56 -12.63 -5.64
C LEU A 111 15.26 -11.44 -4.97
N ASP A 112 16.59 -11.50 -4.80
CA ASP A 112 17.38 -10.43 -4.20
C ASP A 112 17.46 -9.20 -5.10
N GLN A 113 17.56 -9.39 -6.41
CA GLN A 113 17.48 -8.30 -7.39
C GLN A 113 16.10 -7.63 -7.37
N MET A 114 15.02 -8.42 -7.29
CA MET A 114 13.67 -7.87 -7.16
C MET A 114 13.48 -7.08 -5.87
N ARG A 115 13.98 -7.58 -4.72
CA ARG A 115 13.95 -6.85 -3.45
C ARG A 115 14.71 -5.52 -3.54
N SER A 116 15.89 -5.54 -4.16
CA SER A 116 16.70 -4.34 -4.38
C SER A 116 15.99 -3.34 -5.29
N ARG A 117 15.30 -3.82 -6.34
CA ARG A 117 14.50 -2.99 -7.24
C ARG A 117 13.31 -2.36 -6.53
N LEU A 118 12.57 -3.13 -5.75
CA LEU A 118 11.45 -2.62 -4.95
C LEU A 118 11.91 -1.55 -3.96
N ALA A 119 13.05 -1.77 -3.30
CA ALA A 119 13.62 -0.77 -2.39
C ALA A 119 14.04 0.52 -3.13
N TYR A 120 14.62 0.40 -4.33
CA TYR A 120 14.95 1.53 -5.20
C TYR A 120 13.70 2.31 -5.61
N ASP A 121 12.60 1.61 -5.91
CA ASP A 121 11.31 2.20 -6.26
C ASP A 121 10.53 2.71 -5.01
N GLY A 122 11.13 2.64 -3.82
CA GLY A 122 10.55 3.12 -2.55
C GLY A 122 9.45 2.23 -1.96
N LEU A 123 9.30 1.00 -2.48
CA LEU A 123 8.27 0.05 -2.04
C LEU A 123 8.79 -0.88 -0.94
N ASN A 124 8.02 -0.98 0.14
CA ASN A 124 8.32 -1.94 1.20
C ASN A 124 8.01 -3.38 0.75
N TYR A 125 8.97 -4.29 0.93
CA TYR A 125 8.82 -5.69 0.51
C TYR A 125 7.63 -6.40 1.18
N ASN A 126 7.32 -6.11 2.45
CA ASN A 126 6.16 -6.70 3.13
C ASN A 126 4.84 -6.18 2.55
N THR A 127 4.77 -4.89 2.19
CA THR A 127 3.60 -4.34 1.49
C THR A 127 3.40 -5.04 0.15
N TYR A 128 4.48 -5.24 -0.61
CA TYR A 128 4.43 -6.00 -1.86
C TYR A 128 3.96 -7.45 -1.65
N ARG A 129 4.53 -8.17 -0.67
CA ARG A 129 4.10 -9.52 -0.29
C ARG A 129 2.61 -9.58 0.04
N ASN A 130 2.12 -8.62 0.81
CA ASN A 130 0.70 -8.53 1.18
C ASN A 130 -0.18 -8.27 -0.04
N GLN A 131 0.26 -7.46 -0.99
CA GLN A 131 -0.48 -7.25 -2.25
C GLN A 131 -0.56 -8.55 -3.05
N ILE A 132 0.57 -9.26 -3.25
CA ILE A 132 0.56 -10.53 -3.96
C ILE A 132 -0.33 -11.56 -3.26
N ARG A 133 -0.34 -11.59 -1.92
CA ARG A 133 -1.25 -12.45 -1.16
C ARG A 133 -2.72 -12.15 -1.46
N LYS A 134 -3.11 -10.87 -1.53
CA LYS A 134 -4.49 -10.48 -1.90
C LYS A 134 -4.84 -10.97 -3.31
N GLU A 135 -3.96 -10.74 -4.29
CA GLU A 135 -4.16 -11.19 -5.68
C GLU A 135 -4.32 -12.71 -5.78
N MET A 136 -3.52 -13.47 -5.02
CA MET A 136 -3.63 -14.93 -4.97
C MET A 136 -4.96 -15.39 -4.38
N ILE A 137 -5.45 -14.75 -3.31
CA ILE A 137 -6.77 -15.06 -2.74
C ILE A 137 -7.88 -14.78 -3.77
N ILE A 138 -7.83 -13.62 -4.43
CA ILE A 138 -8.82 -13.25 -5.46
C ILE A 138 -8.82 -14.28 -6.60
N SER A 139 -7.63 -14.66 -7.08
CA SER A 139 -7.50 -15.66 -8.14
C SER A 139 -8.02 -17.02 -7.70
N GLU A 140 -7.72 -17.45 -6.47
CA GLU A 140 -8.17 -18.73 -5.95
C GLU A 140 -9.69 -18.78 -5.86
N VAL A 141 -10.33 -17.73 -5.31
CA VAL A 141 -11.79 -17.67 -5.22
C VAL A 141 -12.43 -17.72 -6.60
N ARG A 142 -11.94 -16.92 -7.56
CA ARG A 142 -12.48 -16.89 -8.93
C ARG A 142 -12.34 -18.22 -9.67
N ASN A 143 -11.28 -18.99 -9.40
CA ASN A 143 -11.07 -20.29 -10.04
C ASN A 143 -11.95 -21.40 -9.46
N ASN A 144 -12.50 -21.20 -8.26
CA ASN A 144 -13.37 -22.16 -7.57
C ASN A 144 -14.87 -21.82 -7.73
N GLU A 145 -15.21 -20.81 -8.54
CA GLU A 145 -16.58 -20.51 -9.01
C GLU A 145 -16.86 -21.17 -10.37
#